data_AF-A0AAV0B3F3-F1
#
_entry.id   AF-A0AAV0B3F3-F1
#
_cell.length_a   1.000
_cell.length_b   1.000
_cell.length_c   1.000
_cell.angle_alpha   90.00
_cell.angle_beta   90.00
_cell.angle_gamma   90.00
#
_symmetry.space_group_name_H-M   'P 1'
#
loop_
_entity.id
_entity.type
_entity.pdbx_description
1 polymer ?
#
loop_
_entity_poly.entity_id
_entity_poly.type
_entity_poly.pdbx_seq_one_letter_code
_entity_poly.pdbx_strand_id
1 'polypeptide(L)' 'NHRDRFKCHPNDANRSGISQPGTIVDKVIGDPFLYNSLFQSQAGLNGTSCPIRYLDLKDE' A
#
# COMPACT_ATOMS: atom_id res chain seq x y z
N ASN A 1 -9.46 14.71 -0.89
CA ASN A 1 -8.28 14.05 -0.26
C ASN A 1 -8.61 12.61 0.12
N HIS A 2 -8.70 11.72 -0.87
CA HIS A 2 -8.77 10.28 -0.63
C HIS A 2 -7.34 9.74 -0.73
N ARG A 3 -6.73 9.37 0.40
CA ARG A 3 -5.47 8.63 0.42
C ARG A 3 -5.79 7.19 0.74
N ASP A 4 -5.34 6.28 -0.11
CA ASP A 4 -5.41 4.85 0.14
C ASP A 4 -4.63 4.53 1.41
N ARG A 5 -5.24 3.73 2.29
CA ARG A 5 -4.62 3.32 3.56
C ARG A 5 -4.54 1.82 3.56
N PHE A 6 -3.39 1.28 3.97
CA PHE A 6 -3.31 -0.12 4.31
C PHE A 6 -4.01 -0.35 5.64
N LYS A 7 -4.96 -1.28 5.67
CA LYS A 7 -5.36 -1.94 6.92
C LYS A 7 -4.47 -3.18 7.05
N CYS A 8 -3.47 -3.12 7.91
CA CYS A 8 -2.71 -4.32 8.28
C CYS A 8 -3.42 -5.03 9.44
N HIS A 9 -3.35 -6.36 9.47
CA HIS A 9 -3.68 -7.10 10.69
C HIS A 9 -2.73 -6.63 11.80
N PRO A 10 -3.13 -6.60 13.09
CA PRO A 10 -2.26 -6.16 14.18
C PRO A 10 -0.91 -6.89 14.24
N ASN A 11 -0.86 -8.14 13.76
CA ASN A 11 0.36 -8.95 13.69
C ASN A 11 1.31 -8.53 12.55
N ASP A 12 0.79 -7.87 11.53
CA ASP A 12 1.54 -7.41 10.35
C ASP A 12 1.92 -5.92 10.47
N ALA A 13 1.61 -5.32 11.62
CA ALA A 13 1.91 -3.95 11.93
C ALA A 13 3.29 -3.81 12.57
N ASN A 14 3.93 -2.69 12.34
CA ASN A 14 5.08 -2.27 13.13
C ASN A 14 4.63 -1.72 14.50
N ARG A 15 5.59 -1.31 15.34
CA ARG A 15 5.31 -0.75 16.68
C ARG A 15 4.38 0.47 16.67
N SER A 16 4.28 1.17 15.54
CA SER A 16 3.42 2.34 15.35
C SER A 16 2.05 1.98 14.77
N GLY A 17 1.74 0.70 14.58
CA GLY A 17 0.46 0.25 14.03
C GLY A 17 0.36 0.38 12.49
N ILE A 18 1.50 0.58 11.81
CA ILE A 18 1.57 0.78 10.36
C ILE A 18 2.10 -0.50 9.70
N SER A 19 1.59 -0.84 8.52
CA SER A 19 2.09 -1.96 7.72
C SER A 19 3.62 -1.93 7.57
N GLN A 20 4.23 -3.11 7.62
CA GLN A 20 5.68 -3.24 7.41
C GLN A 20 6.13 -2.70 6.05
N PRO A 21 7.36 -2.14 5.95
CA PRO A 21 7.96 -1.84 4.65
C PRO A 21 8.07 -3.12 3.81
N GLY A 22 7.86 -3.00 2.51
CA GLY A 22 7.76 -4.13 1.59
C GLY A 22 6.34 -4.64 1.34
N THR A 23 5.33 -4.14 2.09
CA THR A 23 3.93 -4.55 1.88
C THR A 23 3.44 -4.09 0.51
N ILE A 24 2.93 -5.04 -0.29
CA ILE A 24 2.30 -4.80 -1.59
C ILE A 24 0.83 -5.20 -1.51
N VAL A 25 -0.06 -4.39 -2.08
CA VAL A 25 -1.45 -4.74 -2.33
C VAL A 25 -1.73 -4.54 -3.81
N ASP A 26 -1.89 -5.66 -4.50
CA ASP A 26 -2.18 -5.78 -5.93
C ASP A 26 -3.63 -6.18 -6.20
N LYS A 27 -4.34 -6.66 -5.18
CA LYS A 27 -5.72 -7.16 -5.29
C LYS A 27 -6.66 -6.28 -4.48
N VAL A 28 -7.88 -6.09 -4.98
CA VAL A 28 -9.06 -5.52 -4.29
C VAL A 28 -9.17 -3.98 -4.25
N ILE A 29 -8.09 -3.21 -4.24
CA ILE A 29 -8.15 -1.72 -4.18
C ILE A 29 -7.92 -1.07 -5.57
N GLY A 30 -7.58 -1.90 -6.56
CA GLY A 30 -7.32 -1.51 -7.94
C GLY A 30 -8.56 -1.43 -8.82
N ASP A 31 -8.37 -0.94 -10.05
CA ASP A 31 -9.36 -1.12 -11.11
C ASP A 31 -9.23 -2.58 -11.59
N PRO A 32 -10.34 -3.34 -11.71
CA PRO A 32 -10.29 -4.76 -12.05
C PRO A 32 -9.70 -5.06 -13.44
N PHE A 33 -9.59 -4.06 -14.32
CA PHE A 33 -9.08 -4.19 -15.68
C PHE A 33 -7.73 -3.49 -15.90
N LEU A 34 -7.25 -2.70 -14.93
CA LEU A 34 -5.94 -2.06 -15.01
C LEU A 34 -4.93 -2.81 -14.15
N TYR A 35 -3.69 -2.86 -14.62
CA TYR A 35 -2.60 -3.39 -13.84
C TYR A 35 -2.08 -2.31 -12.88
N ASN A 36 -2.50 -2.39 -11.62
CA ASN A 36 -2.10 -1.44 -10.59
C ASN A 36 -1.78 -2.11 -9.26
N SER A 37 -0.95 -1.45 -8.47
CA SER A 37 -0.56 -1.92 -7.14
C SER A 37 -0.28 -0.77 -6.18
N LEU A 38 -0.43 -1.02 -4.89
CA LEU A 38 -0.02 -0.12 -3.82
C LEU A 38 1.17 -0.72 -3.09
N PHE A 39 2.19 0.09 -2.82
CA PHE A 39 3.43 -0.34 -2.18
C PHE A 39 3.80 0.53 -0.98
N GLN A 40 4.06 -0.11 0.16
CA GLN A 40 4.66 0.52 1.35
C GLN A 40 6.18 0.41 1.27
N SER A 41 6.86 1.40 0.70
CA SER A 41 8.33 1.34 0.57
C SER A 41 9.09 1.60 1.88
N GLN A 42 8.52 2.41 2.78
CA GLN A 42 9.21 2.87 3.99
C GLN A 42 8.47 2.47 5.26
N ALA A 43 9.21 2.28 6.36
CA ALA A 43 8.61 2.07 7.66
C ALA A 43 7.92 3.35 8.15
N GLY A 44 6.64 3.24 8.50
CA GLY A 44 5.93 4.38 9.10
C GLY A 44 6.35 4.57 10.55
N LEU A 45 6.98 5.70 10.86
CA LEU A 45 7.42 6.01 12.21
C LEU A 45 6.28 6.58 13.07
N ASN A 46 5.42 7.42 12.48
CA ASN A 46 4.31 8.07 13.17
C ASN A 46 3.18 8.41 12.17
N GLY A 47 1.94 8.52 12.65
CA GLY A 47 0.77 8.88 11.88
C GLY A 47 0.21 7.73 11.06
N THR A 48 -0.23 8.02 9.82
CA THR A 48 -0.66 7.01 8.86
C THR A 48 0.27 7.07 7.66
N SER A 49 0.83 5.93 7.25
CA SER A 49 1.67 5.90 6.06
C SER A 49 0.87 6.26 4.80
N CYS A 50 1.58 6.83 3.83
CA CYS A 50 1.07 7.07 2.49
C CYS A 50 1.72 6.03 1.55
N PRO A 51 0.99 4.98 1.16
CA PRO A 51 1.46 4.05 0.13
C PRO A 51 1.76 4.79 -1.18
N ILE A 52 2.68 4.25 -1.95
CA ILE A 52 2.89 4.65 -3.35
C ILE A 52 1.96 3.80 -4.22
N ARG A 53 1.23 4.42 -5.15
CA ARG A 53 0.42 3.72 -6.15
C ARG A 53 1.20 3.62 -7.45
N TYR A 54 1.40 2.40 -7.92
CA TYR A 54 1.93 2.11 -9.25
C TYR A 54 0.77 1.74 -10.18
N LEU A 55 0.81 2.27 -11.40
CA LEU A 55 -0.14 1.98 -12.46
C LEU A 55 0.68 1.76 -13.73
N ASP A 56 0.66 0.54 -14.22
CA ASP A 56 1.37 0.20 -15.45
C ASP A 56 0.46 0.50 -16.63
N LEU A 57 0.82 1.55 -17.37
CA LEU A 57 0.05 2.06 -18.51
C LEU A 57 0.41 1.35 -19.82
N LYS A 58 1.61 0.78 -19.88
CA LYS A 58 2.13 0.04 -21.01
C LYS A 58 3.14 -0.97 -20.48
N ASP A 59 2.97 -2.21 -20.89
CA ASP A 59 3.93 -3.31 -20.74
C ASP A 59 4.05 -3.98 -22.12
N GLU A 60 5.26 -4.36 -22.55
CA GLU A 60 5.53 -4.86 -23.92
C GLU A 60 5.62 -6.39 -23.98
#